data_AF-A0A7J6X924-F1
#
_entry.id   AF-A0A7J6X924-F1
#
_cell.length_a   1.000
_cell.length_b   1.000
_cell.length_c   1.000
_cell.angle_alpha   90.00
_cell.angle_beta   90.00
_cell.angle_gamma   90.00
#
_symmetry.space_group_name_H-M   'P 1'
#
loop_
_entity.id
_entity.type
_entity.pdbx_description
1 polymer ?
#
loop_
_entity_poly.entity_id
_entity_poly.type
_entity_poly.pdbx_seq_one_letter_code
_entity_poly.pdbx_strand_id
1 'polypeptide(L)'
;MAQRSDSCPAFYFNHTHGFSFLFGRSHKEKRSSYAPDKGVRYDGVYRIEKCWRKIGKQEHKVCRYLFVRCDNEPAPWSSDEHGDRPRSLPVIEELKAATDITERKEDPSWDYDEEESCWKWKRPPPLSRKTMDMKNPEDRKRAKKNAENLSGRDRLLKGLSCTICRTVMHIPVTAVCGHSFCKSCLEGAFSGQTFVRERTCAGKRTLRAQKNVMKCPEPLCLIDISESIKNPQ
;
A
#
# COMPACT_ATOMS: atom_id res chain seq x y z
N MET A 1 30.22 3.05 23.86
CA MET A 1 30.23 3.26 22.39
C MET A 1 29.11 2.43 21.79
N ALA A 2 27.97 3.06 21.50
CA ALA A 2 26.83 2.37 20.90
C ALA A 2 27.13 2.13 19.42
N GLN A 3 27.30 0.86 19.03
CA GLN A 3 27.30 0.46 17.62
C GLN A 3 25.91 0.74 17.08
N ARG A 4 25.74 1.85 16.34
CA ARG A 4 24.56 2.06 15.50
C ARG A 4 24.58 0.97 14.44
N SER A 5 23.66 0.03 14.55
CA SER A 5 23.35 -0.94 13.51
C SER A 5 22.75 -0.19 12.34
N ASP A 6 23.60 0.20 11.38
CA ASP A 6 23.19 0.81 10.11
C ASP A 6 22.47 -0.20 9.19
N SER A 7 21.70 -1.16 9.70
CA SER A 7 20.86 -2.01 8.87
C SER A 7 19.66 -1.19 8.37
N CYS A 8 19.18 -1.47 7.15
CA CYS A 8 17.91 -0.91 6.71
C CYS A 8 16.82 -1.47 7.64
N PRO A 9 16.24 -0.67 8.57
CA PRO A 9 15.62 -1.22 9.78
C PRO A 9 14.44 -2.12 9.45
N ALA A 10 13.71 -1.80 8.38
CA ALA A 10 12.53 -2.54 7.95
C ALA A 10 12.86 -3.96 7.42
N PHE A 11 13.86 -4.11 6.55
CA PHE A 11 14.21 -5.42 6.01
C PHE A 11 14.91 -6.31 7.04
N TYR A 12 15.69 -5.71 7.94
CA TYR A 12 16.30 -6.44 9.04
C TYR A 12 15.25 -6.94 10.04
N PHE A 13 14.35 -6.05 10.48
CA PHE A 13 13.22 -6.41 11.36
C PHE A 13 12.31 -7.49 10.74
N ASN A 14 12.04 -7.39 9.45
CA ASN A 14 11.21 -8.39 8.77
C ASN A 14 11.92 -9.73 8.60
N HIS A 15 13.24 -9.72 8.36
CA HIS A 15 14.03 -10.95 8.31
C HIS A 15 14.07 -11.65 9.67
N THR A 16 14.26 -10.91 10.77
CA THR A 16 14.32 -11.48 12.13
C THR A 16 13.01 -12.11 12.56
N HIS A 17 11.86 -11.51 12.22
CA HIS A 17 10.53 -12.02 12.59
C HIS A 17 9.89 -12.92 11.53
N GLY A 18 10.56 -13.12 10.40
CA GLY A 18 10.10 -13.96 9.30
C GLY A 18 8.76 -13.54 8.73
N PHE A 19 8.59 -12.25 8.49
CA PHE A 19 7.46 -11.72 7.76
C PHE A 19 7.61 -11.99 6.26
N SER A 20 6.46 -12.15 5.63
CA SER A 20 6.36 -12.34 4.19
C SER A 20 6.12 -11.00 3.47
N PHE A 21 6.49 -10.95 2.20
CA PHE A 21 6.43 -9.79 1.31
C PHE A 21 5.64 -10.12 0.05
N LEU A 22 4.79 -9.20 -0.37
CA LEU A 22 4.19 -9.24 -1.69
C LEU A 22 5.21 -8.76 -2.73
N PHE A 23 5.46 -9.56 -3.76
CA PHE A 23 6.45 -9.24 -4.77
C PHE A 23 5.79 -9.03 -6.13
N GLY A 24 6.17 -7.94 -6.81
CA GLY A 24 5.77 -7.66 -8.17
C GLY A 24 6.99 -7.47 -9.07
N ARG A 25 6.95 -7.99 -10.29
CA ARG A 25 7.99 -7.79 -11.30
C ARG A 25 7.48 -6.91 -12.44
N SER A 26 8.34 -6.02 -12.92
CA SER A 26 8.03 -5.09 -14.02
C SER A 26 8.78 -5.47 -15.29
N HIS A 27 8.14 -5.24 -16.45
CA HIS A 27 8.78 -5.41 -17.76
C HIS A 27 10.00 -4.50 -18.00
N LYS A 28 10.19 -3.48 -17.16
CA LYS A 28 11.37 -2.61 -17.18
C LYS A 28 12.64 -3.35 -16.78
N GLU A 29 12.54 -4.45 -16.03
CA GLU A 29 13.68 -5.28 -15.69
C GLU A 29 14.11 -6.11 -16.90
N LYS A 30 15.30 -5.82 -17.45
CA LYS A 30 15.81 -6.45 -18.68
C LYS A 30 16.80 -7.58 -18.43
N ARG A 31 17.30 -7.72 -17.20
CA ARG A 31 18.32 -8.74 -16.87
C ARG A 31 17.73 -10.06 -16.41
N SER A 32 16.42 -10.11 -16.17
CA SER A 32 15.74 -11.30 -15.65
C SER A 32 14.85 -11.93 -16.72
N SER A 33 15.03 -13.23 -16.96
CA SER A 33 14.12 -14.03 -17.79
C SER A 33 12.72 -14.15 -17.19
N TYR A 34 12.56 -13.84 -15.90
CA TYR A 34 11.26 -13.93 -15.22
C TYR A 34 10.45 -12.63 -15.28
N ALA A 35 10.99 -11.56 -15.85
CA ALA A 35 10.24 -10.31 -16.01
C ALA A 35 9.13 -10.47 -17.05
N PRO A 36 7.93 -9.90 -16.83
CA PRO A 36 6.85 -10.00 -17.81
C PRO A 36 7.15 -9.18 -19.07
N ASP A 37 6.54 -9.52 -20.21
CA ASP A 37 6.73 -8.78 -21.46
C ASP A 37 6.19 -7.34 -21.40
N LYS A 38 5.07 -7.16 -20.69
CA LYS A 38 4.37 -5.87 -20.56
C LYS A 38 3.89 -5.64 -19.13
N GLY A 39 3.89 -4.37 -18.72
CA GLY A 39 3.28 -3.94 -17.45
C GLY A 39 4.04 -4.39 -16.20
N VAL A 40 3.28 -4.74 -15.17
CA VAL A 40 3.72 -5.26 -13.87
C VAL A 40 2.89 -6.51 -13.57
N ARG A 41 3.56 -7.59 -13.12
CA ARG A 41 2.92 -8.85 -12.73
C ARG A 41 3.17 -9.12 -11.25
N TYR A 42 2.12 -9.51 -10.54
CA TYR A 42 2.26 -10.04 -9.18
C TYR A 42 2.83 -11.45 -9.24
N ASP A 43 3.90 -11.70 -8.48
CA ASP A 43 4.68 -12.93 -8.55
C ASP A 43 4.58 -13.76 -7.26
N GLY A 44 3.70 -13.36 -6.34
CA GLY A 44 3.43 -14.09 -5.11
C GLY A 44 4.12 -13.53 -3.87
N VAL A 45 4.06 -14.34 -2.82
CA VAL A 45 4.58 -14.08 -1.48
C VAL A 45 6.01 -14.61 -1.35
N TYR A 46 6.90 -13.79 -0.79
CA TYR A 46 8.32 -14.10 -0.58
C TYR A 46 8.75 -13.86 0.86
N ARG A 47 9.78 -14.57 1.31
CA ARG A 47 10.45 -14.31 2.59
C ARG A 47 11.95 -14.11 2.40
N ILE A 48 12.59 -13.45 3.36
CA ILE A 48 14.04 -13.25 3.37
C ILE A 48 14.68 -14.35 4.22
N GLU A 49 15.53 -15.17 3.58
CA GLU A 49 16.25 -16.28 4.22
C GLU A 49 17.64 -15.88 4.72
N LYS A 50 18.34 -15.01 3.98
CA LYS A 50 19.67 -14.52 4.37
C LYS A 50 19.81 -13.05 4.03
N CYS A 51 20.52 -12.30 4.85
CA CYS A 51 20.97 -10.96 4.52
C CYS A 51 22.45 -10.79 4.81
N TRP A 52 23.15 -10.04 3.95
CA TRP A 52 24.59 -9.84 4.07
C TRP A 52 25.02 -8.54 3.40
N ARG A 53 26.26 -8.13 3.67
CA ARG A 53 26.86 -6.93 3.08
C ARG A 53 28.07 -7.30 2.24
N LYS A 54 28.28 -6.56 1.15
CA LYS A 54 29.50 -6.64 0.36
C LYS A 54 29.93 -5.27 -0.15
N ILE A 55 31.19 -5.13 -0.49
CA ILE A 55 31.70 -3.94 -1.18
C ILE A 55 31.21 -4.00 -2.63
N GLY A 56 30.52 -2.96 -3.08
CA GLY A 56 30.03 -2.82 -4.44
C GLY A 56 31.17 -2.52 -5.43
N LYS A 57 30.85 -2.53 -6.72
CA LYS A 57 31.83 -2.23 -7.79
C LYS A 57 32.44 -0.81 -7.70
N GLN A 58 31.81 0.09 -6.96
CA GLN A 58 32.23 1.48 -6.74
C GLN A 58 32.61 1.73 -5.27
N GLU A 59 33.15 0.72 -4.58
CA GLU A 59 33.66 0.80 -3.19
C GLU A 59 32.64 1.14 -2.08
N HIS A 60 31.38 1.42 -2.42
CA HIS A 60 30.32 1.60 -1.45
C HIS A 60 29.80 0.26 -0.92
N LYS A 61 29.47 0.20 0.38
CA LYS A 61 28.82 -0.98 0.99
C LYS A 61 27.42 -1.17 0.42
N VAL A 62 27.12 -2.40 -0.01
CA VAL A 62 25.83 -2.80 -0.57
C VAL A 62 25.21 -3.90 0.31
N CYS A 63 23.98 -3.68 0.75
CA CYS A 63 23.18 -4.72 1.42
C CYS A 63 22.55 -5.65 0.37
N ARG A 64 22.64 -6.96 0.59
CA ARG A 64 22.04 -8.00 -0.24
C ARG A 64 21.14 -8.90 0.59
N TYR A 65 20.12 -9.43 -0.07
CA TYR A 65 19.06 -10.22 0.55
C TYR A 65 18.75 -11.42 -0.36
N LEU A 66 18.64 -12.60 0.23
CA LEU A 66 18.15 -13.79 -0.44
C LEU A 66 16.64 -13.90 -0.20
N PHE A 67 15.87 -13.63 -1.24
CA PHE A 67 14.43 -13.85 -1.24
C PHE A 67 14.10 -15.25 -1.75
N VAL A 68 13.21 -15.95 -1.04
CA VAL A 68 12.68 -17.25 -1.42
C VAL A 68 11.17 -17.16 -1.50
N ARG A 69 10.58 -17.65 -2.60
CA ARG A 69 9.13 -17.67 -2.80
C ARG A 69 8.51 -18.69 -1.86
N CYS A 70 7.36 -18.35 -1.29
CA CYS A 70 6.67 -19.12 -0.26
C CYS A 70 5.16 -18.88 -0.35
N ASP A 71 4.63 -19.13 -1.54
CA ASP A 71 3.23 -18.89 -1.89
C ASP A 71 2.49 -20.22 -2.07
N ASN A 72 1.20 -20.22 -1.77
CA ASN A 72 0.30 -21.36 -2.01
C ASN A 72 -0.16 -21.43 -3.46
N GLU A 73 -0.12 -20.31 -4.18
CA GLU A 73 -0.44 -20.27 -5.61
C GLU A 73 0.79 -20.65 -6.45
N PRO A 74 0.59 -21.39 -7.56
CA PRO A 74 1.68 -21.74 -8.46
C PRO A 74 2.36 -20.49 -9.04
N ALA A 75 3.66 -20.58 -9.32
CA ALA A 75 4.38 -19.45 -9.89
C ALA A 75 3.87 -19.15 -11.31
N PRO A 76 3.71 -17.88 -11.71
CA PRO A 76 3.20 -17.53 -13.04
C PRO A 76 4.02 -18.04 -14.25
N TRP A 77 5.25 -18.50 -14.01
CA TRP A 77 6.14 -19.07 -15.01
C TRP A 77 6.35 -20.58 -14.86
N SER A 78 5.67 -21.22 -13.90
CA SER A 78 5.69 -22.66 -13.74
C SER A 78 4.48 -23.31 -14.41
N SER A 79 4.60 -24.60 -14.73
CA SER A 79 3.47 -25.44 -15.15
C SER A 79 2.89 -26.26 -13.99
N ASP A 80 3.32 -25.97 -12.76
CA ASP A 80 2.85 -26.64 -11.56
C ASP A 80 1.40 -26.27 -11.25
N GLU A 81 0.66 -27.22 -10.69
CA GLU A 81 -0.70 -27.01 -10.18
C GLU A 81 -0.72 -26.51 -8.72
N HIS A 82 0.40 -26.66 -8.02
CA HIS A 82 0.54 -26.39 -6.60
C HIS A 82 1.50 -25.21 -6.34
N GLY A 83 1.38 -24.58 -5.18
CA GLY A 83 2.31 -23.56 -4.71
C GLY A 83 3.72 -24.08 -4.38
N ASP A 84 4.58 -23.18 -3.90
CA ASP A 84 5.93 -23.53 -3.50
C ASP A 84 5.94 -24.46 -2.29
N ARG A 85 6.96 -25.32 -2.20
CA ARG A 85 7.24 -26.15 -1.03
C ARG A 85 8.61 -25.81 -0.45
N PRO A 86 8.88 -26.11 0.83
CA PRO A 86 10.21 -25.98 1.41
C PRO A 86 11.26 -26.70 0.55
N ARG A 87 12.36 -26.00 0.25
CA ARG A 87 13.44 -26.48 -0.61
C ARG A 87 14.78 -26.04 -0.05
N SER A 88 15.82 -26.82 -0.35
CA SER A 88 17.18 -26.45 0.02
C SER A 88 17.60 -25.15 -0.65
N LEU A 89 18.32 -24.31 0.10
CA LEU A 89 18.81 -23.04 -0.41
C LEU A 89 19.96 -23.27 -1.39
N PRO A 90 20.04 -22.50 -2.48
CA PRO A 90 21.16 -22.59 -3.41
C PRO A 90 22.46 -22.16 -2.73
N VAL A 91 23.59 -22.72 -3.19
CA VAL A 91 24.91 -22.25 -2.78
C VAL A 91 25.17 -20.88 -3.40
N ILE A 92 25.41 -19.87 -2.56
CA ILE A 92 25.68 -18.50 -3.00
C ILE A 92 27.17 -18.22 -2.81
N GLU A 93 27.92 -18.24 -3.92
CA GLU A 93 29.36 -17.98 -3.91
C GLU A 93 29.72 -16.60 -3.37
N GLU A 94 28.83 -15.60 -3.57
CA GLU A 94 29.02 -14.23 -3.08
C GLU A 94 29.13 -14.15 -1.55
N LEU A 95 28.68 -15.17 -0.81
CA LEU A 95 28.79 -15.21 0.65
C LEU A 95 30.24 -15.36 1.13
N LYS A 96 31.15 -15.90 0.31
CA LYS A 96 32.56 -16.08 0.69
C LYS A 96 33.28 -14.74 0.94
N ALA A 97 32.88 -13.69 0.24
CA ALA A 97 33.44 -12.34 0.36
C ALA A 97 32.52 -11.38 1.13
N ALA A 98 31.47 -11.91 1.76
CA ALA A 98 30.48 -11.11 2.46
C ALA A 98 30.94 -10.75 3.88
N THR A 99 30.47 -9.60 4.34
CA THR A 99 30.56 -9.16 5.74
C THR A 99 29.15 -9.11 6.33
N ASP A 100 29.05 -9.24 7.66
CA ASP A 100 27.77 -9.07 8.39
C ASP A 100 26.65 -10.01 7.87
N ILE A 101 26.97 -11.30 7.71
CA ILE A 101 26.00 -12.31 7.32
C ILE A 101 25.08 -12.57 8.52
N THR A 102 23.79 -12.31 8.33
CA THR A 102 22.76 -12.66 9.30
C THR A 102 21.86 -13.73 8.70
N GLU A 103 21.68 -14.80 9.48
CA GLU A 103 20.70 -15.83 9.25
C GLU A 103 19.62 -15.73 10.34
N ARG A 104 18.41 -16.20 10.02
CA ARG A 104 17.30 -16.13 10.96
C ARG A 104 17.56 -17.07 12.14
N LYS A 105 17.29 -16.59 13.35
CA LYS A 105 17.42 -17.36 14.60
C LYS A 105 16.08 -17.78 15.22
N GLU A 106 14.98 -17.12 14.86
CA GLU A 106 13.64 -17.38 15.39
C GLU A 106 12.75 -18.11 14.37
N ASP A 107 11.73 -18.81 14.86
CA ASP A 107 10.73 -19.47 14.02
C ASP A 107 9.99 -18.46 13.12
N PRO A 108 9.73 -18.76 11.84
CA PRO A 108 9.06 -17.83 10.94
C PRO A 108 7.64 -17.49 11.40
N SER A 109 7.21 -16.23 11.24
CA SER A 109 5.78 -15.91 11.42
C SER A 109 4.92 -16.51 10.30
N TRP A 110 5.48 -16.62 9.09
CA TRP A 110 4.90 -17.28 7.92
C TRP A 110 5.75 -18.50 7.57
N ASP A 111 5.18 -19.70 7.72
CA ASP A 111 5.90 -20.96 7.49
C ASP A 111 5.02 -22.02 6.81
N TYR A 112 5.67 -23.06 6.30
CA TYR A 112 4.97 -24.19 5.67
C TYR A 112 4.40 -25.11 6.73
N ASP A 113 3.18 -25.55 6.49
CA ASP A 113 2.51 -26.56 7.28
C ASP A 113 2.49 -27.87 6.51
N GLU A 114 3.17 -28.88 7.03
CA GLU A 114 3.25 -30.19 6.36
C GLU A 114 1.91 -30.91 6.35
N GLU A 115 1.09 -30.75 7.40
CA GLU A 115 -0.23 -31.40 7.53
C GLU A 115 -1.22 -30.84 6.52
N GLU A 116 -1.37 -29.52 6.45
CA GLU A 116 -2.28 -28.86 5.50
C GLU A 116 -1.64 -28.63 4.12
N SER A 117 -0.37 -29.00 3.94
CA SER A 117 0.41 -28.80 2.71
C SER A 117 0.32 -27.37 2.16
N CYS A 118 0.36 -26.37 3.05
CA CYS A 118 0.25 -24.97 2.67
C CYS A 118 1.06 -24.04 3.59
N TRP A 119 1.47 -22.90 3.04
CA TRP A 119 2.03 -21.78 3.77
C TRP A 119 0.96 -21.06 4.57
N LYS A 120 1.20 -20.88 5.87
CA LYS A 120 0.29 -20.17 6.76
C LYS A 120 1.01 -19.38 7.86
N TRP A 121 0.26 -18.52 8.52
CA TRP A 121 0.72 -17.81 9.71
C TRP A 121 0.87 -18.80 10.88
N LYS A 122 2.10 -19.06 11.32
CA LYS A 122 2.39 -19.83 12.54
C LYS A 122 2.31 -18.95 13.79
N ARG A 123 2.71 -17.69 13.65
CA ARG A 123 2.47 -16.65 14.67
C ARG A 123 1.32 -15.78 14.18
N PRO A 124 0.38 -15.38 15.06
CA PRO A 124 -0.67 -14.47 14.66
C PRO A 124 -0.02 -13.21 14.06
N PRO A 125 -0.53 -12.69 12.93
CA PRO A 125 0.04 -11.51 12.31
C PRO A 125 0.09 -10.39 13.35
N PRO A 126 1.16 -9.58 13.36
CA PRO A 126 1.27 -8.47 14.29
C PRO A 126 -0.01 -7.67 14.19
N LEU A 127 -0.58 -7.36 15.36
CA LEU A 127 -1.87 -6.72 15.44
C LEU A 127 -1.84 -5.48 14.56
N SER A 128 -2.48 -5.58 13.38
CA SER A 128 -2.77 -4.42 12.55
C SER A 128 -3.41 -3.40 13.50
N ARG A 129 -3.08 -2.11 13.35
CA ARG A 129 -3.59 -1.01 14.20
C ARG A 129 -5.11 -0.84 14.02
N LYS A 130 -5.85 -1.88 14.36
CA LYS A 130 -7.29 -1.97 14.56
C LYS A 130 -7.46 -1.71 16.04
N THR A 131 -8.28 -0.73 16.38
CA THR A 131 -8.79 -0.56 17.73
C THR A 131 -9.45 -1.86 18.15
N MET A 132 -8.75 -2.64 18.98
CA MET A 132 -9.26 -3.91 19.49
C MET A 132 -10.37 -3.58 20.47
N ASP A 133 -11.56 -4.11 20.19
CA ASP A 133 -12.63 -4.19 21.17
C ASP A 133 -12.20 -5.21 22.24
N MET A 134 -11.61 -4.70 23.32
CA MET A 134 -11.07 -5.52 24.42
C MET A 134 -12.24 -6.03 25.26
N LYS A 135 -12.63 -7.29 25.06
CA LYS A 135 -13.63 -8.01 25.88
C LYS A 135 -13.10 -8.48 27.25
N ASN A 136 -12.13 -7.79 27.86
CA ASN A 136 -11.67 -8.10 29.22
C ASN A 136 -11.75 -6.86 30.15
N PRO A 137 -12.57 -6.88 31.22
CA PRO A 137 -12.82 -5.72 32.07
C PRO A 137 -11.63 -5.24 32.93
N GLU A 138 -10.63 -6.08 33.19
CA GLU A 138 -9.50 -5.76 34.08
C GLU A 138 -8.39 -4.94 33.39
N ASP A 139 -8.13 -5.16 32.10
CA ASP A 139 -7.18 -4.36 31.30
C ASP A 139 -7.64 -2.89 31.11
N ARG A 140 -8.94 -2.64 31.33
CA ARG A 140 -9.58 -1.33 31.20
C ARG A 140 -9.09 -0.31 32.22
N LYS A 141 -8.60 -0.72 33.40
CA LYS A 141 -8.19 0.23 34.46
C LYS A 141 -6.80 0.80 34.24
N ARG A 142 -5.89 0.05 33.60
CA ARG A 142 -4.50 0.50 33.37
C ARG A 142 -4.36 1.37 32.11
N ALA A 143 -5.19 1.13 31.09
CA ALA A 143 -5.19 1.91 29.85
C ALA A 143 -5.92 3.28 29.97
N LYS A 144 -6.74 3.49 31.00
CA LYS A 144 -7.61 4.68 31.12
C LYS A 144 -6.93 5.94 31.63
N LYS A 145 -5.71 5.86 32.17
CA LYS A 145 -5.06 7.02 32.81
C LYS A 145 -4.32 7.95 31.85
N ASN A 146 -4.14 7.57 30.57
CA ASN A 146 -3.32 8.32 29.60
C ASN A 146 -4.02 8.66 28.27
N ALA A 147 -5.35 8.55 28.17
CA ALA A 147 -6.07 8.80 26.91
C ALA A 147 -7.27 9.75 27.10
N GLU A 148 -7.03 10.87 27.76
CA GLU A 148 -7.92 12.02 27.68
C GLU A 148 -7.44 12.91 26.52
N ASN A 149 -7.95 12.66 25.31
CA ASN A 149 -8.40 13.68 24.36
C ASN A 149 -8.73 13.07 22.96
N LEU A 150 -10.01 13.22 22.60
CA LEU A 150 -10.66 12.92 21.31
C LEU A 150 -10.82 11.43 20.96
N SER A 151 -12.08 10.98 20.95
CA SER A 151 -12.46 9.60 20.65
C SER A 151 -11.95 9.19 19.27
N GLY A 152 -11.37 7.99 19.13
CA GLY A 152 -10.96 7.46 17.81
C GLY A 152 -12.09 7.42 16.79
N ARG A 153 -13.35 7.43 17.28
CA ARG A 153 -14.58 7.51 16.49
C ARG A 153 -14.72 8.86 15.78
N ASP A 154 -14.39 9.98 16.42
CA ASP A 154 -14.48 11.31 15.80
C ASP A 154 -13.46 11.50 14.66
N ARG A 155 -12.26 10.91 14.79
CA ARG A 155 -11.24 10.97 13.74
C ARG A 155 -11.64 10.15 12.51
N LEU A 156 -12.25 8.98 12.73
CA LEU A 156 -12.76 8.13 11.66
C LEU A 156 -13.96 8.77 10.95
N LEU A 157 -14.89 9.35 11.70
CA LEU A 157 -16.05 10.03 11.14
C LEU A 157 -15.66 11.27 10.33
N LYS A 158 -14.62 12.00 10.72
CA LYS A 158 -14.13 13.17 9.96
C LYS A 158 -13.55 12.82 8.59
N GLY A 159 -12.99 11.61 8.42
CA GLY A 159 -12.45 11.16 7.12
C GLY A 159 -13.50 10.58 6.18
N LEU A 160 -14.68 10.24 6.69
CA LEU A 160 -15.76 9.58 5.95
C LEU A 160 -17.02 10.45 5.82
N SER A 161 -16.98 11.67 6.35
CA SER A 161 -18.09 12.61 6.23
C SER A 161 -17.99 13.43 4.95
N CYS A 162 -19.12 13.60 4.28
CA CYS A 162 -19.23 14.55 3.18
C CYS A 162 -19.12 15.95 3.75
N THR A 163 -18.36 16.83 3.12
CA THR A 163 -18.17 18.17 3.67
C THR A 163 -19.35 19.12 3.41
N ILE A 164 -20.24 18.76 2.47
CA ILE A 164 -21.49 19.47 2.18
C ILE A 164 -22.55 19.15 3.25
N CYS A 165 -22.93 17.88 3.40
CA CYS A 165 -23.99 17.48 4.33
C CYS A 165 -23.48 17.11 5.74
N ARG A 166 -22.16 17.01 5.94
CA ARG A 166 -21.49 16.69 7.22
C ARG A 166 -21.87 15.34 7.84
N THR A 167 -22.56 14.49 7.09
CA THR A 167 -22.90 13.10 7.45
C THR A 167 -21.97 12.12 6.74
N VAL A 168 -21.97 10.86 7.16
CA VAL A 168 -21.26 9.77 6.48
C VAL A 168 -21.68 9.73 5.01
N MET A 169 -20.70 9.68 4.10
CA MET A 169 -20.95 9.74 2.66
C MET A 169 -21.83 8.59 2.17
N HIS A 170 -22.91 8.92 1.48
CA HIS A 170 -23.74 7.97 0.74
C HIS A 170 -23.40 8.05 -0.75
N ILE A 171 -22.86 6.96 -1.31
CA ILE A 171 -22.30 6.87 -2.67
C ILE A 171 -21.21 7.94 -2.85
N PRO A 172 -19.99 7.71 -2.32
CA PRO A 172 -18.91 8.68 -2.36
C PRO A 172 -18.39 8.86 -3.78
N VAL A 173 -18.24 10.11 -4.21
CA VAL A 173 -17.56 10.50 -5.45
C VAL A 173 -16.32 11.28 -5.07
N THR A 174 -15.15 10.81 -5.50
CA THR A 174 -13.87 11.48 -5.27
C THR A 174 -13.53 12.38 -6.46
N ALA A 175 -13.48 13.69 -6.20
CA ALA A 175 -13.08 14.66 -7.21
C ALA A 175 -11.57 14.61 -7.47
N VAL A 176 -11.10 15.16 -8.61
CA VAL A 176 -9.67 15.21 -8.97
C VAL A 176 -8.79 15.95 -7.95
N CYS A 177 -9.39 16.77 -7.09
CA CYS A 177 -8.73 17.44 -5.98
C CYS A 177 -8.49 16.53 -4.75
N GLY A 178 -8.99 15.28 -4.78
CA GLY A 178 -8.88 14.32 -3.68
C GLY A 178 -9.98 14.43 -2.61
N HIS A 179 -10.91 15.38 -2.74
CA HIS A 179 -12.05 15.50 -1.82
C HIS A 179 -13.19 14.56 -2.24
N SER A 180 -13.85 13.97 -1.24
CA SER A 180 -14.95 13.04 -1.45
C SER A 180 -16.27 13.63 -0.95
N PHE A 181 -17.32 13.45 -1.74
CA PHE A 181 -18.66 13.97 -1.46
C PHE A 181 -19.72 12.89 -1.71
N CYS A 182 -20.92 13.01 -1.14
CA CYS A 182 -22.06 12.23 -1.62
C CYS A 182 -22.36 12.62 -3.07
N LYS A 183 -22.67 11.64 -3.93
CA LYS A 183 -23.07 11.89 -5.32
C LYS A 183 -24.18 12.95 -5.42
N SER A 184 -25.23 12.80 -4.62
CA SER A 184 -26.37 13.74 -4.59
C SER A 184 -25.98 15.14 -4.12
N CYS A 185 -25.07 15.25 -3.15
CA CYS A 185 -24.59 16.55 -2.67
C CYS A 185 -23.73 17.25 -3.72
N LEU A 186 -22.89 16.50 -4.44
CA LEU A 186 -22.06 17.03 -5.50
C LEU A 186 -22.92 17.50 -6.69
N GLU A 187 -23.84 16.66 -7.17
CA GLU A 187 -24.78 17.01 -8.24
C GLU A 187 -25.67 18.21 -7.85
N GLY A 188 -26.14 18.25 -6.60
CA GLY A 188 -26.92 19.36 -6.06
C GLY A 188 -26.15 20.69 -5.99
N ALA A 189 -24.88 20.67 -5.59
CA ALA A 189 -24.04 21.87 -5.51
C ALA A 189 -23.82 22.56 -6.86
N PHE A 190 -23.91 21.80 -7.96
CA PHE A 190 -23.77 22.31 -9.32
C PHE A 190 -25.08 22.27 -10.12
N SER A 191 -26.21 21.99 -9.46
CA SER A 191 -27.52 22.01 -10.11
C SER A 191 -27.80 23.40 -10.69
N GLY A 192 -28.16 23.46 -11.98
CA GLY A 192 -28.40 24.72 -12.70
C GLY A 192 -27.16 25.43 -13.26
N GLN A 193 -25.95 24.92 -13.03
CA GLN A 193 -24.74 25.45 -13.68
C GLN A 193 -24.45 24.70 -14.98
N THR A 194 -24.36 25.42 -16.10
CA THR A 194 -23.95 24.84 -17.38
C THR A 194 -22.44 24.68 -17.43
N PHE A 195 -21.93 23.63 -18.08
CA PHE A 195 -20.48 23.44 -18.26
C PHE A 195 -19.86 24.39 -19.28
N VAL A 196 -20.68 25.06 -20.08
CA VAL A 196 -20.26 25.92 -21.19
C VAL A 196 -21.09 27.20 -21.15
N ARG A 197 -20.41 28.34 -21.32
CA ARG A 197 -21.00 29.66 -21.47
C ARG A 197 -20.82 30.15 -22.89
N GLU A 198 -21.94 30.51 -23.51
CA GLU A 198 -21.94 31.20 -24.80
C GLU A 198 -21.54 32.67 -24.60
N ARG A 199 -20.74 33.20 -25.54
CA ARG A 199 -20.31 34.58 -25.52
C ARG A 199 -20.88 35.29 -26.74
N THR A 200 -21.68 36.32 -26.52
CA THR A 200 -22.21 37.18 -27.57
C THR A 200 -21.43 38.49 -27.59
N CYS A 201 -20.93 38.89 -28.75
CA CYS A 201 -20.44 40.24 -28.98
C CYS A 201 -21.57 41.05 -29.65
N ALA A 202 -21.65 42.36 -29.42
CA ALA A 202 -22.62 43.25 -30.07
C ALA A 202 -22.38 43.43 -31.61
N GLY A 203 -21.58 42.56 -32.23
CA GLY A 203 -21.27 42.55 -33.66
C GLY A 203 -21.40 41.15 -34.28
N LYS A 204 -21.47 41.07 -35.61
CA LYS A 204 -21.79 39.86 -36.42
C LYS A 204 -20.80 38.68 -36.32
N ARG A 205 -19.87 38.64 -35.37
CA ARG A 205 -18.92 37.52 -35.18
C ARG A 205 -19.29 36.73 -33.93
N THR A 206 -19.56 35.44 -34.10
CA THR A 206 -19.81 34.51 -32.98
C THR A 206 -18.49 34.17 -32.30
N LEU A 207 -18.43 34.31 -30.98
CA LEU A 207 -17.26 33.94 -30.18
C LEU A 207 -17.34 32.45 -29.82
N ARG A 208 -16.19 31.78 -29.76
CA ARG A 208 -16.11 30.39 -29.30
C ARG A 208 -16.65 30.28 -27.87
N ALA A 209 -17.47 29.26 -27.63
CA ALA A 209 -18.02 28.98 -26.32
C ALA A 209 -16.90 28.65 -25.30
N GLN A 210 -17.05 29.10 -24.05
CA GLN A 210 -16.05 28.94 -22.99
C GLN A 210 -16.51 27.89 -21.97
N LYS A 211 -15.59 27.04 -21.50
CA LYS A 211 -15.84 26.13 -20.37
C LYS A 211 -16.02 26.92 -19.07
N ASN A 212 -17.09 26.66 -18.33
CA ASN A 212 -17.28 27.17 -16.98
C ASN A 212 -16.40 26.39 -16.00
N VAL A 213 -15.78 27.13 -15.07
CA VAL A 213 -14.94 26.57 -14.01
C VAL A 213 -15.83 26.20 -12.83
N MET A 214 -15.85 24.92 -12.47
CA MET A 214 -16.68 24.39 -11.39
C MET A 214 -15.76 24.15 -10.18
N LYS A 215 -15.61 25.18 -9.34
CA LYS A 215 -14.71 25.09 -8.19
C LYS A 215 -15.22 24.09 -7.17
N CYS A 216 -14.29 23.34 -6.56
CA CYS A 216 -14.59 22.44 -5.46
C CYS A 216 -15.43 23.15 -4.36
N PRO A 217 -16.50 22.50 -3.83
CA PRO A 217 -17.29 23.05 -2.73
C PRO A 217 -16.51 23.24 -1.41
N GLU A 218 -15.30 22.68 -1.32
CA GLU A 218 -14.43 22.87 -0.16
C GLU A 218 -13.84 24.30 -0.11
N PRO A 219 -14.00 25.05 1.00
CA PRO A 219 -13.59 26.46 1.09
C PRO A 219 -12.10 26.72 0.85
N LEU A 220 -11.24 25.74 1.15
CA LEU A 220 -9.78 25.84 0.98
C LEU A 220 -9.30 25.24 -0.35
N CYS A 221 -10.21 24.71 -1.16
CA CYS A 221 -9.87 24.04 -2.41
C CYS A 221 -10.24 24.93 -3.61
N LEU A 222 -9.23 25.34 -4.39
CA LEU A 222 -9.41 26.19 -5.57
C LEU A 222 -9.38 25.40 -6.89
N ILE A 223 -9.36 24.06 -6.82
CA ILE A 223 -9.23 23.19 -7.98
C ILE A 223 -10.57 23.11 -8.73
N ASP A 224 -10.52 23.21 -10.07
CA ASP A 224 -11.65 22.95 -10.95
C ASP A 224 -11.96 21.45 -10.98
N ILE A 225 -13.18 21.09 -10.62
CA ILE A 225 -13.66 19.71 -10.58
C ILE A 225 -14.69 19.42 -11.67
N SER A 226 -14.79 20.30 -12.68
CA SER A 226 -15.73 20.18 -13.80
C SER A 226 -15.66 18.82 -14.52
N GLU A 227 -14.49 18.18 -14.58
CA GLU A 227 -14.31 16.85 -15.16
C GLU A 227 -14.88 15.74 -14.27
N SER A 228 -14.73 15.86 -12.95
CA SER A 228 -15.27 14.90 -11.98
C SER A 228 -16.79 14.88 -11.94
N ILE A 229 -17.45 15.99 -12.28
CA ILE A 229 -18.91 16.08 -12.37
C ILE A 229 -19.41 15.44 -13.67
N LYS A 230 -18.68 15.59 -14.78
CA LYS A 230 -19.06 15.01 -16.08
C LYS A 230 -18.91 13.50 -16.14
N ASN A 231 -17.92 12.95 -15.44
CA ASN A 231 -17.62 11.53 -15.44
C ASN A 231 -17.33 11.02 -14.02
N PRO A 232 -18.37 10.87 -13.17
CA PRO A 232 -18.20 10.27 -11.85
C PRO A 232 -17.80 8.80 -12.02
N GLN A 233 -16.61 8.43 -11.53
CA GLN A 233 -16.14 7.03 -11.44
C GLN A 233 -16.87 6.30 -10.31
#